data_AF-A0A6G0ZN63-F1
#
_entry.id   AF-A0A6G0ZN63-F1
#
_cell.length_a   1.000
_cell.length_b   1.000
_cell.length_c   1.000
_cell.angle_alpha   90.00
_cell.angle_beta   90.00
_cell.angle_gamma   90.00
#
_symmetry.space_group_name_H-M   'P 1'
#
loop_
_entity.id
_entity.type
_entity.pdbx_description
1 polymer ?
#
loop_
_entity_poly.entity_id
_entity_poly.type
_entity_poly.pdbx_seq_one_letter_code
_entity_poly.pdbx_strand_id
1 'polypeptide(L)' 'MAPIVDKMCENRLRWLEHILRREKTEAVFNNMSVDGKRGRGRPKKRWFEVIECDMRMTGVCEKKLKIVVNEIEE' A
#
# COMPACT_ATOMS: atom_id res chain seq x y z
N MET A 1 22.19 12.63 -0.83
CA MET A 1 20.75 12.98 -0.93
C MET A 1 20.07 11.86 -1.68
N ALA A 2 19.08 11.20 -1.08
CA ALA A 2 18.29 10.21 -1.81
C ALA A 2 17.29 10.94 -2.75
N PRO A 3 17.03 10.41 -3.95
CA PRO A 3 15.96 10.88 -4.83
C PRO A 3 14.63 11.02 -4.08
N ILE A 4 13.84 12.04 -4.42
CA ILE A 4 12.55 12.29 -3.77
C ILE A 4 11.60 11.10 -3.86
N VAL A 5 11.70 10.33 -4.95
CA VAL A 5 10.91 9.11 -5.17
C VAL A 5 11.21 8.07 -4.10
N ASP A 6 12.48 7.85 -3.75
CA ASP A 6 12.88 6.84 -2.75
C ASP A 6 12.39 7.22 -1.36
N LYS A 7 12.47 8.52 -1.01
CA LYS A 7 11.92 9.05 0.26
C LYS A 7 10.41 8.84 0.35
N MET A 8 9.71 8.99 -0.77
CA MET A 8 8.26 8.79 -0.85
C MET A 8 7.90 7.31 -0.71
N CYS A 9 8.66 6.41 -1.34
CA CYS A 9 8.51 4.96 -1.18
C CYS A 9 8.71 4.54 0.28
N GLU A 10 9.80 5.00 0.91
CA GLU A 10 10.11 4.70 2.30
C GLU A 10 9.00 5.16 3.26
N ASN A 11 8.46 6.36 3.06
CA ASN A 11 7.40 6.89 3.92
C ASN A 11 6.08 6.11 3.76
N ARG A 12 5.74 5.67 2.54
CA ARG A 12 4.55 4.84 2.28
C ARG A 12 4.67 3.46 2.91
N LEU A 13 5.85 2.83 2.83
CA LEU A 13 6.10 1.53 3.47
C LEU A 13 6.11 1.63 5.01
N ARG A 14 6.66 2.71 5.56
CA ARG A 14 6.61 2.98 7.01
C ARG A 14 5.19 3.17 7.53
N TRP A 15 4.34 3.81 6.73
CA TRP A 15 2.91 3.95 7.04
C TRP A 15 2.18 2.60 7.00
N LEU A 16 2.47 1.75 6.02
CA LEU A 16 1.94 0.38 5.98
C LEU A 16 2.34 -0.41 7.23
N GLU A 17 3.61 -0.35 7.63
CA GLU A 17 4.08 -1.00 8.86
C GLU A 17 3.38 -0.45 10.11
N HIS A 18 3.03 0.84 10.11
CA HIS A 18 2.23 1.43 11.19
C HIS A 18 0.80 0.87 11.22
N ILE A 19 0.18 0.68 10.06
CA ILE A 19 -1.16 0.06 9.96
C ILE A 19 -1.12 -1.39 10.39
N LEU A 20 -0.14 -2.17 9.93
CA LEU A 20 0.00 -3.59 10.29
C LEU A 20 0.27 -3.81 11.78
N ARG A 21 0.85 -2.81 12.46
CA ARG A 21 1.01 -2.81 13.92
C ARG A 21 -0.26 -2.46 14.70
N ARG A 22 -1.29 -1.94 14.03
CA ARG A 22 -2.61 -1.71 14.63
C ARG A 22 -3.42 -2.98 14.45
N GLU A 23 -4.19 -3.36 15.47
CA GLU A 23 -5.20 -4.40 15.34
C GLU A 23 -6.14 -4.04 14.16
N LYS A 24 -6.49 -5.05 13.33
CA LYS A 24 -7.25 -4.89 12.08
C LYS A 24 -8.50 -4.05 12.32
N THR A 25 -8.41 -2.76 12.05
CA THR A 25 -9.58 -1.90 11.97
C THR A 25 -10.02 -1.94 10.52
N GLU A 26 -10.97 -2.83 10.22
CA GLU A 26 -11.75 -2.92 8.98
C GLU A 26 -11.97 -1.54 8.32
N ALA A 27 -12.31 -0.52 9.13
CA ALA A 27 -12.54 0.85 8.69
C ALA A 27 -11.35 1.51 7.96
N VAL A 28 -10.11 1.19 8.33
CA VAL A 28 -8.90 1.75 7.69
C VAL A 28 -8.70 1.12 6.32
N PHE A 29 -8.90 -0.20 6.19
CA PHE A 29 -8.74 -0.91 4.92
C PHE A 29 -9.90 -0.66 3.94
N ASN A 30 -11.14 -0.68 4.43
CA ASN A 30 -12.34 -0.47 3.62
C ASN A 30 -12.42 0.94 3.03
N ASN A 31 -11.99 1.97 3.76
CA ASN A 31 -11.89 3.33 3.22
C ASN A 31 -10.87 3.45 2.07
N MET A 32 -9.95 2.50 1.94
CA MET A 32 -8.97 2.47 0.86
C MET A 32 -9.41 1.60 -0.33
N SER A 33 -10.24 0.57 -0.10
CA SER A 33 -10.87 -0.19 -1.17
C SER A 33 -12.11 0.57 -1.67
N VAL A 34 -11.90 1.50 -2.59
CA VAL A 34 -13.04 2.18 -3.24
C VAL A 34 -13.52 1.38 -4.44
N ASP A 35 -14.64 0.70 -4.25
CA ASP A 35 -15.38 0.04 -5.32
C ASP A 35 -16.21 1.06 -6.12
N GLY A 36 -16.22 0.89 -7.45
CA GLY A 36 -17.00 1.71 -8.38
C GLY A 36 -16.24 2.28 -9.57
N LYS A 37 -17.00 2.78 -10.55
CA LYS A 37 -16.49 3.37 -11.81
C LYS A 37 -15.80 4.71 -11.50
N ARG A 38 -14.48 4.77 -11.69
CA ARG A 38 -13.68 5.96 -11.35
C ARG A 38 -13.94 7.10 -12.35
N GLY A 39 -14.21 8.30 -11.83
CA GLY A 39 -14.34 9.52 -12.62
C GLY A 39 -13.00 10.00 -13.22
N ARG A 40 -13.07 10.95 -14.15
CA ARG A 40 -11.88 11.61 -14.71
C ARG A 40 -11.19 12.45 -13.62
N GLY A 41 -9.88 12.28 -13.45
CA GLY A 41 -9.05 13.05 -12.51
C GLY A 41 -8.52 12.27 -11.31
N ARG A 42 -9.16 11.17 -10.90
CA ARG A 42 -8.64 10.32 -9.81
C ARG A 42 -7.48 9.45 -10.32
N PRO A 43 -6.38 9.27 -9.54
CA PRO A 43 -5.31 8.35 -9.88
C PRO A 43 -5.87 6.96 -10.22
N LYS A 44 -5.43 6.40 -11.36
CA LYS A 44 -5.88 5.08 -11.82
C LYS A 44 -5.36 3.96 -10.92
N LYS A 45 -4.12 4.12 -10.41
CA LYS A 45 -3.48 3.16 -9.53
C LYS A 45 -4.15 3.16 -8.15
N ARG A 46 -4.48 1.96 -7.65
CA ARG A 46 -4.87 1.74 -6.26
C ARG A 46 -3.65 1.92 -5.37
N TRP A 47 -3.87 2.28 -4.12
CA TRP A 47 -2.79 2.43 -3.15
C TRP A 47 -2.02 1.11 -2.96
N PHE A 48 -2.71 -0.05 -3.01
CA PHE A 48 -2.06 -1.37 -3.02
C PHE A 48 -1.09 -1.56 -4.18
N GLU A 49 -1.48 -1.17 -5.40
CA GLU A 49 -0.60 -1.26 -6.58
C GLU A 49 0.61 -0.33 -6.45
N VAL A 50 0.46 0.79 -5.75
CA VAL A 50 1.57 1.71 -5.42
C VAL A 50 2.50 1.06 -4.40
N ILE A 51 1.96 0.47 -3.33
CA ILE A 51 2.75 -0.25 -2.31
C ILE A 51 3.46 -1.46 -2.90
N GLU A 52 2.83 -2.20 -3.81
CA GLU A 52 3.44 -3.33 -4.50
C GLU A 52 4.63 -2.86 -5.35
N CYS A 53 4.47 -1.76 -6.09
CA CYS A 53 5.57 -1.14 -6.81
C CYS A 53 6.69 -0.71 -5.86
N ASP A 54 6.37 -0.08 -4.73
CA ASP A 54 7.37 0.41 -3.76
C ASP A 54 8.15 -0.73 -3.12
N MET A 55 7.49 -1.82 -2.75
CA MET A 55 8.14 -3.02 -2.21
C MET A 55 9.06 -3.65 -3.25
N ARG A 56 8.63 -3.69 -4.52
CA ARG A 56 9.47 -4.17 -5.62
C ARG A 56 10.69 -3.28 -5.85
N MET A 57 10.52 -1.96 -5.77
CA MET A 57 11.59 -0.97 -5.91
C MET A 57 12.60 -1.02 -4.73
N THR A 58 12.13 -1.35 -3.53
CA THR A 58 12.97 -1.43 -2.32
C THR A 58 13.53 -2.82 -2.05
N GLY A 59 13.22 -3.81 -2.88
CA GLY A 59 13.69 -5.20 -2.72
C GLY A 59 13.02 -5.96 -1.57
N VAL A 60 11.90 -5.45 -1.04
CA VAL A 60 11.13 -6.13 0.01
C VAL A 60 10.48 -7.39 -0.60
N CYS A 61 10.74 -8.54 0.01
CA CYS A 61 10.42 -9.86 -0.57
C CYS A 61 8.94 -10.01 -0.97
N GLU A 62 8.69 -10.59 -2.15
CA GLU A 62 7.36 -10.91 -2.68
C GLU A 62 6.50 -11.76 -1.71
N LYS A 63 7.15 -12.55 -0.86
CA LYS A 63 6.48 -13.33 0.21
C LYS A 63 5.78 -12.43 1.23
N LYS A 64 6.39 -11.30 1.57
CA LYS A 64 5.86 -10.32 2.54
C LYS A 64 4.64 -9.60 1.95
N LEU A 65 4.65 -9.35 0.64
CA LEU A 65 3.49 -8.82 -0.09
C LEU A 65 2.30 -9.77 -0.05
N LYS A 66 2.52 -11.07 -0.33
CA LYS A 66 1.43 -12.07 -0.34
C LYS A 66 0.80 -12.24 1.03
N ILE A 67 1.59 -12.18 2.10
CA ILE A 67 1.07 -12.22 3.48
C ILE A 67 0.22 -10.98 3.74
N VAL A 68 0.73 -9.78 3.45
CA VAL A 68 -0.02 -8.53 3.66
C VAL A 68 -1.30 -8.49 2.83
N VAL A 69 -1.27 -8.93 1.57
CA VAL A 69 -2.46 -8.95 0.70
C VAL A 69 -3.48 -9.98 1.20
N ASN A 70 -3.05 -11.20 1.55
CA ASN A 70 -3.95 -12.22 2.10
C ASN A 70 -4.53 -11.80 3.46
N GLU A 71 -3.72 -11.22 4.35
CA GLU A 71 -4.18 -10.71 5.64
C GLU A 71 -5.15 -9.53 5.50
N ILE A 72 -5.20 -8.88 4.34
CA ILE A 72 -6.10 -7.75 4.09
C ILE A 72 -7.39 -8.20 3.39
N GLU A 73 -7.33 -9.29 2.61
CA GLU A 73 -8.49 -9.86 1.93
C GLU A 73 -9.25 -10.92 2.77
N GLU A 74 -8.64 -11.49 3.83
CA GLU A 74 -9.29 -12.31 4.89
C GLU A 74 -9.77 -11.51 6.10
#